data_AF-A0A5K1BXE3-F1
#
_entry.id   AF-A0A5K1BXE3-F1
#
_cell.length_a   1.000
_cell.length_b   1.000
_cell.length_c   1.000
_cell.angle_alpha   90.00
_cell.angle_beta   90.00
_cell.angle_gamma   90.00
#
_symmetry.space_group_name_H-M   'P 1'
#
loop_
_entity.id
_entity.type
_entity.pdbx_description
1 polymer ?
#
loop_
_entity_poly.entity_id
_entity_poly.type
_entity_poly.pdbx_seq_one_letter_code
_entity_poly.pdbx_strand_id
1 'polypeptide(L)' 'VGGWTEVYQGLTFATVRGAGHQVPTFQAKRAFSLFKSFLAGRTLAGVGMAEGGRP' A
#
# COMPACT_ATOMS: atom_id res chain seq x y z
N VAL A 1 -5.18 4.52 10.22
CA VAL A 1 -4.11 3.75 9.53
C VAL A 1 -4.74 2.68 8.65
N GLY A 2 -4.39 2.63 7.35
CA GLY A 2 -5.02 1.75 6.35
C GLY A 2 -4.31 0.42 6.06
N GLY A 3 -3.12 0.22 6.64
CA GLY A 3 -2.22 -0.92 6.40
C GLY A 3 -0.77 -0.50 6.63
N TRP A 4 0.16 -1.20 5.99
CA TRP A 4 1.61 -0.93 6.01
C TRP A 4 2.23 -0.96 4.61
N THR A 5 3.31 -0.21 4.43
CA THR A 5 4.10 -0.14 3.19
C THR A 5 5.58 -0.28 3.49
N GLU A 6 6.27 -0.97 2.59
CA GLU A 6 7.71 -1.14 2.60
C GLU A 6 8.25 -0.84 1.20
N VAL A 7 9.32 -0.04 1.15
CA VAL A 7 9.90 0.46 -0.10
C VAL A 7 11.27 -0.17 -0.28
N TYR A 8 11.46 -0.81 -1.43
CA TYR A 8 12.72 -1.39 -1.88
C TYR A 8 13.19 -0.67 -3.15
N GLN A 9 14.40 -0.99 -3.59
CA GLN A 9 14.90 -0.51 -4.88
C GLN A 9 14.06 -1.07 -6.03
N GLY A 10 13.26 -0.21 -6.68
CA GLY A 10 12.42 -0.58 -7.82
C GLY A 10 11.10 -1.29 -7.46
N LEU A 11 10.76 -1.45 -6.17
CA LEU A 11 9.55 -2.14 -5.73
C LEU A 11 8.95 -1.47 -4.49
N THR A 12 7.62 -1.40 -4.42
CA THR A 12 6.90 -1.06 -3.18
C THR A 12 5.93 -2.19 -2.84
N PHE A 13 6.06 -2.75 -1.65
CA PHE A 13 5.11 -3.70 -1.10
C PHE A 13 4.10 -2.97 -0.21
N ALA A 14 2.81 -3.26 -0.36
CA ALA A 14 1.75 -2.62 0.39
C ALA A 14 0.71 -3.63 0.88
N THR A 15 0.27 -3.46 2.11
CA THR A 15 -0.87 -4.21 2.69
C THR A 15 -2.06 -3.28 2.86
N VAL A 16 -3.27 -3.83 2.67
CA VAL A 16 -4.52 -3.11 2.96
C VAL A 16 -5.23 -3.81 4.09
N ARG A 17 -5.23 -3.18 5.28
CA ARG A 17 -5.85 -3.74 6.49
C ARG A 17 -7.34 -3.97 6.24
N GLY A 18 -7.80 -5.18 6.55
CA GLY A 18 -9.21 -5.58 6.42
C GLY A 18 -9.65 -5.87 4.98
N ALA A 19 -8.71 -6.03 4.05
CA ALA A 19 -8.98 -6.57 2.73
C ALA A 19 -8.70 -8.08 2.68
N GLY A 20 -9.54 -8.82 1.97
CA GLY A 20 -9.29 -10.22 1.59
C GLY A 20 -8.55 -10.33 0.26
N HIS A 21 -8.68 -11.47 -0.42
CA HIS A 21 -7.99 -11.74 -1.69
C HIS A 21 -8.32 -10.72 -2.79
N GLN A 22 -9.58 -10.30 -2.89
CA GLN A 22 -10.04 -9.29 -3.85
C GLN A 22 -10.12 -7.91 -3.18
N VAL A 23 -8.98 -7.22 -3.09
CA VAL A 23 -8.86 -5.96 -2.33
C VAL A 23 -9.95 -4.90 -2.65
N PRO A 24 -10.29 -4.61 -3.92
CA PRO A 24 -11.31 -3.60 -4.24
C PRO A 24 -12.72 -3.96 -3.73
N THR A 25 -13.04 -5.25 -3.62
CA THR A 25 -14.35 -5.73 -3.15
C THR A 25 -14.54 -5.47 -1.65
N PHE A 26 -13.48 -5.61 -0.86
CA PHE A 26 -13.54 -5.46 0.61
C PHE A 26 -13.21 -4.03 1.08
N GLN A 27 -12.34 -3.32 0.36
CA GLN A 27 -11.80 -2.03 0.79
C GLN A 27 -11.72 -1.03 -0.39
N ALA A 28 -12.83 -0.83 -1.11
CA ALA A 28 -12.90 -0.04 -2.34
C ALA A 28 -12.18 1.33 -2.26
N LYS A 29 -12.46 2.14 -1.22
CA LYS A 29 -11.84 3.47 -1.06
C LYS A 29 -10.32 3.42 -0.89
N ARG A 30 -9.81 2.40 -0.16
CA ARG A 30 -8.38 2.21 0.06
C ARG A 30 -7.71 1.67 -1.20
N ALA A 31 -8.34 0.72 -1.88
CA ALA A 31 -7.88 0.18 -3.16
C ALA A 31 -7.74 1.27 -4.22
N PHE A 32 -8.73 2.16 -4.35
CA PHE A 32 -8.68 3.27 -5.28
C PHE A 32 -7.58 4.28 -4.95
N SER A 33 -7.35 4.55 -3.66
CA SER A 33 -6.26 5.44 -3.22
C SER A 33 -4.88 4.83 -3.53
N LEU A 34 -4.69 3.54 -3.26
CA LEU A 34 -3.51 2.77 -3.66
C LEU A 34 -3.27 2.84 -5.16
N PHE A 35 -4.30 2.61 -5.96
CA PHE A 35 -4.19 2.62 -7.42
C PHE A 35 -3.80 4.00 -7.97
N LYS A 36 -4.38 5.09 -7.45
CA LYS A 36 -3.98 6.46 -7.84
C LYS A 36 -2.53 6.78 -7.47
N SER A 37 -2.07 6.33 -6.31
CA SER A 37 -0.66 6.50 -5.89
C SER A 37 0.30 5.74 -6.81
N PHE A 38 -0.04 4.49 -7.16
CA PHE A 38 0.74 3.67 -8.08
C PHE A 38 0.93 4.35 -9.44
N LEU A 39 -0.16 4.80 -10.08
CA LEU A 39 -0.08 5.49 -11.37
C LEU A 39 0.71 6.80 -11.31
N ALA A 40 0.68 7.49 -10.18
CA ALA A 40 1.43 8.73 -9.98
C ALA A 40 2.90 8.52 -9.59
N GLY A 41 3.35 7.27 -9.41
CA GLY A 41 4.69 6.97 -8.91
C GLY A 41 4.96 7.52 -7.50
N ARG A 42 3.91 7.70 -6.69
CA ARG A 42 4.01 8.26 -5.33
C ARG A 42 3.76 7.20 -4.29
N THR A 43 4.48 7.30 -3.17
CA THR A 43 4.20 6.49 -1.98
C THR A 43 2.81 6.77 -1.41
N LEU A 44 2.23 5.75 -0.79
CA LEU A 44 0.90 5.83 -0.20
C LEU A 44 0.91 6.69 1.07
N ALA A 45 0.15 7.78 1.08
CA ALA A 45 -0.06 8.59 2.29
C ALA A 45 -1.01 7.87 3.27
N GLY A 46 -0.62 7.74 4.54
CA GLY A 46 -1.49 7.21 5.62
C GLY A 46 -1.38 5.69 5.87
N VAL A 47 -0.39 5.06 5.26
CA VAL A 47 0.03 3.68 5.48
C VAL A 47 1.36 3.75 6.23
N GLY A 48 1.51 3.01 7.34
CA GLY A 48 2.73 3.12 8.15
C GLY A 48 3.94 2.66 7.34
N MET A 49 5.00 3.47 7.33
CA MET A 49 6.25 3.16 6.63
C MET A 49 7.10 2.29 7.56
N ALA A 50 7.38 1.05 7.16
CA ALA A 50 8.48 0.31 7.77
C ALA A 50 9.78 0.78 7.10
N GLU A 51 10.67 1.40 7.87
CA GLU A 51 12.02 1.68 7.41
C GLU A 51 12.87 0.42 7.60
N GLY A 52 13.58 0.03 6.54
CA GLY A 52 14.65 -0.93 6.63
C GLY A 52 14.37 -2.22 5.88
N GLY A 53 15.10 -2.35 4.76
CA GLY A 53 15.69 -3.64 4.43
C GLY A 53 16.34 -4.21 5.70
N ARG A 54 15.78 -5.32 6.17
CA ARG A 54 16.51 -6.27 7.00
C ARG A 54 17.00 -7.38 6.07
N PRO A 55 18.17 -7.98 6.36
CA PRO A 55 18.90 -8.86 5.44
C PRO A 55 18.04 -10.00 4.87
#